data_AF-V5H5U6-F1
#
_entry.id   AF-V5H5U6-F1
#
_cell.length_a   1.000
_cell.length_b   1.000
_cell.length_c   1.000
_cell.angle_alpha   90.00
_cell.angle_beta   90.00
_cell.angle_gamma   90.00
#
_symmetry.space_group_name_H-M   'P 1'
#
loop_
_entity.id
_entity.type
_entity.pdbx_description
1 polymer ?
#
loop_
_entity_poly.entity_id
_entity_poly.type
_entity_poly.pdbx_seq_one_letter_code
_entity_poly.pdbx_strand_id
1 'polypeptide(L)' 'LLAASGYSHAAEQPKQDADRCSPGLGDFITNVCSRFNATLVRFSDCSYTCQSKRVNGQNRWTTLYLPDGLPC' A
#
# COMPACT_ATOMS: atom_id res chain seq x y z
N LEU A 1 7.38 -17.77 24.76
CA LEU A 1 7.67 -16.53 24.02
C LEU A 1 7.97 -16.93 22.58
N LEU A 2 6.97 -16.90 21.69
CA LEU A 2 7.17 -17.27 20.29
C LEU A 2 7.92 -16.14 19.59
N ALA A 3 9.13 -16.44 19.13
CA ALA A 3 9.99 -15.51 18.43
C ALA A 3 9.37 -15.16 17.06
N ALA A 4 8.99 -13.90 16.87
CA ALA A 4 8.76 -13.35 15.54
C ALA A 4 10.14 -13.10 14.91
N SER A 5 10.59 -14.07 14.13
CA SER A 5 11.84 -14.01 13.38
C SER A 5 11.82 -12.87 12.36
N GLY A 6 12.85 -12.03 12.44
CA GLY A 6 13.40 -11.12 11.43
C GLY A 6 12.55 -10.82 10.19
N TYR A 7 11.93 -9.64 10.18
CA TYR A 7 11.67 -8.94 8.92
C TYR A 7 12.80 -7.93 8.71
N SER A 8 13.92 -8.47 8.23
CA SER A 8 14.99 -7.71 7.58
C SER A 8 14.35 -6.74 6.59
N HIS A 9 14.83 -5.50 6.59
CA HIS A 9 14.43 -4.41 5.71
C HIS A 9 14.38 -4.81 4.22
N ALA A 10 13.32 -5.48 3.78
CA ALA A 10 12.96 -5.53 2.37
C ALA A 10 12.61 -4.08 2.01
N ALA A 11 13.17 -3.59 0.89
CA ALA A 11 12.68 -2.34 0.31
C ALA A 11 11.16 -2.38 0.32
N GLU A 12 10.50 -1.37 0.89
CA GLU A 12 9.03 -1.32 0.96
C GLU A 12 8.53 -1.62 -0.47
N GLN A 13 7.91 -2.79 -0.64
CA GLN A 13 7.43 -3.31 -1.92
C GLN A 13 5.91 -3.47 -1.76
N PRO A 14 5.17 -2.36 -1.58
CA PRO A 14 3.84 -2.41 -1.00
C PRO A 14 2.85 -3.07 -1.96
N LYS A 15 3.15 -3.04 -3.27
CA LYS A 15 2.41 -3.79 -4.29
C LYS A 15 2.59 -5.30 -4.06
N GLN A 16 3.82 -5.77 -3.93
CA GLN A 16 4.12 -7.19 -3.73
C GLN A 16 3.58 -7.70 -2.39
N ASP A 17 3.62 -6.88 -1.34
CA ASP A 17 3.06 -7.23 -0.04
C ASP A 17 1.53 -7.35 -0.12
N ALA A 18 0.88 -6.44 -0.84
CA ALA A 18 -0.55 -6.55 -1.13
C ALA A 18 -0.88 -7.79 -1.98
N ASP A 19 -0.09 -8.10 -2.99
CA ASP A 19 -0.28 -9.29 -3.84
C ASP A 19 -0.06 -10.60 -3.06
N ARG A 20 0.79 -10.61 -2.02
CA ARG A 20 0.98 -11.76 -1.12
C ARG A 20 -0.26 -12.01 -0.25
N CYS A 21 -0.98 -10.94 0.07
CA CYS A 21 -2.17 -10.95 0.90
C CYS A 21 -3.40 -11.44 0.11
N SER A 22 -3.61 -10.90 -1.10
CA SER A 22 -4.59 -11.44 -2.05
C SER A 22 -4.09 -11.25 -3.49
N PRO A 23 -4.09 -12.30 -4.33
CA PRO A 23 -3.66 -12.18 -5.72
C PRO A 23 -4.37 -11.04 -6.47
N GLY A 24 -3.59 -10.12 -7.06
CA GLY A 24 -4.11 -8.97 -7.80
C GLY A 24 -4.49 -7.76 -6.95
N LEU A 25 -4.39 -7.84 -5.63
CA LEU A 25 -4.67 -6.71 -4.73
C LEU A 25 -3.69 -5.55 -4.96
N GLY A 26 -2.42 -5.85 -5.20
CA GLY A 26 -1.39 -4.85 -5.48
C GLY A 26 -1.69 -4.05 -6.74
N ASP A 27 -2.18 -4.71 -7.80
CA ASP A 27 -2.64 -4.03 -9.02
C ASP A 27 -3.90 -3.19 -8.77
N PHE A 28 -4.86 -3.72 -8.00
CA PHE A 28 -6.06 -2.99 -7.62
C PHE A 28 -5.72 -1.67 -6.90
N ILE A 29 -4.93 -1.71 -5.83
CA ILE A 29 -4.59 -0.50 -5.06
C ILE A 29 -3.71 0.46 -5.86
N THR A 30 -2.82 -0.05 -6.73
CA THR A 30 -2.01 0.78 -7.63
C THR A 30 -2.90 1.53 -8.62
N ASN A 31 -3.92 0.87 -9.17
CA ASN A 31 -4.91 1.50 -10.04
C ASN A 31 -5.77 2.52 -9.29
N VAL A 32 -6.07 2.30 -8.00
CA VAL A 32 -6.74 3.33 -7.19
C VAL A 32 -5.84 4.55 -7.01
N CYS A 33 -4.57 4.37 -6.66
CA CYS A 33 -3.63 5.50 -6.51
C CYS A 33 -3.44 6.29 -7.81
N SER A 34 -3.35 5.62 -8.96
CA SER A 34 -3.13 6.28 -10.25
C SER A 34 -4.29 7.21 -10.64
N ARG A 35 -5.55 6.89 -10.26
CA ARG A 35 -6.72 7.78 -10.46
C ARG A 35 -6.59 9.13 -9.73
N PHE A 36 -5.72 9.22 -8.72
CA PHE A 36 -5.40 10.44 -8.00
C PHE A 36 -4.08 11.10 -8.45
N ASN A 37 -3.48 10.65 -9.55
CA ASN A 37 -2.11 10.98 -9.96
C ASN A 37 -1.11 10.72 -8.81
N ALA A 38 -1.29 9.60 -8.11
CA ALA A 38 -0.51 9.21 -6.95
C ALA A 38 0.14 7.84 -7.15
N THR A 39 1.19 7.57 -6.37
CA THR A 39 1.89 6.28 -6.35
C THR A 39 1.66 5.61 -5.01
N LEU A 40 1.50 4.28 -5.01
CA LEU A 40 1.44 3.50 -3.77
C LEU A 40 2.80 3.55 -3.05
N VAL A 41 2.79 3.93 -1.77
CA VAL A 41 4.03 4.03 -0.96
C VAL A 41 3.98 3.20 0.32
N ARG A 42 2.80 2.78 0.77
CA ARG A 42 2.65 1.91 1.93
C ARG A 42 1.43 1.02 1.79
N PHE A 43 1.56 -0.20 2.28
CA PHE A 43 0.50 -1.18 2.43
C PHE A 43 0.54 -1.70 3.87
N SER A 44 -0.63 -2.02 4.41
CA SER A 44 -0.86 -2.61 5.72
C SER A 44 -2.11 -3.49 5.62
N ASP A 45 -2.35 -4.31 6.63
CA ASP A 45 -3.40 -5.33 6.63
C ASP A 45 -4.76 -4.82 6.12
N CYS A 46 -5.22 -3.65 6.56
CA CYS A 46 -6.52 -3.11 6.17
C CYS A 46 -6.46 -1.77 5.43
N SER A 47 -5.27 -1.24 5.14
CA SER A 47 -5.13 0.11 4.57
C SER A 47 -3.90 0.27 3.68
N TYR A 48 -3.96 1.24 2.79
CA TYR A 48 -2.86 1.60 1.91
C TYR A 48 -2.73 3.11 1.78
N THR A 49 -1.51 3.59 1.56
CA THR A 49 -1.22 5.01 1.40
C THR A 49 -0.71 5.30 -0.01
N CYS A 50 -1.38 6.24 -0.68
CA CYS A 50 -0.94 6.82 -1.94
C CYS A 50 -0.24 8.15 -1.68
N GLN A 51 0.88 8.42 -2.37
CA GLN A 51 1.57 9.70 -2.37
C GLN A 51 1.41 10.40 -3.72
N SER A 52 0.97 11.65 -3.71
CA SER A 52 1.03 12.55 -4.87
C SER A 52 1.80 13.82 -4.54
N LYS A 53 2.06 14.65 -5.55
CA LYS A 53 2.59 16.00 -5.36
C LYS A 53 1.47 17.04 -5.52
N ARG A 54 1.43 18.02 -4.62
CA ARG A 54 0.62 19.23 -4.78
C ARG A 54 1.23 20.13 -5.85
N VAL A 55 0.46 21.11 -6.32
CA VAL A 55 0.90 22.12 -7.31
C VAL A 55 2.15 22.87 -6.85
N ASN A 56 2.31 23.08 -5.54
CA ASN A 56 3.49 23.71 -4.94
C ASN A 56 4.67 22.75 -4.69
N GLY A 57 4.62 21.52 -5.22
CA GLY A 57 5.67 20.51 -5.08
C GLY A 57 5.69 19.76 -3.74
N GLN A 58 4.85 20.13 -2.78
CA GLN A 58 4.75 19.42 -1.50
C GLN A 58 4.11 18.05 -1.68
N ASN A 59 4.65 17.04 -1.00
CA ASN A 59 4.04 15.72 -0.96
C ASN A 59 2.68 15.77 -0.26
N ARG A 60 1.72 15.03 -0.80
CA ARG A 60 0.40 14.77 -0.22
C ARG A 60 0.24 13.27 -0.08
N TRP A 61 -0.08 12.82 1.13
CA TRP A 61 -0.36 11.42 1.42
C TRP A 61 -1.87 11.25 1.64
N THR A 62 -2.42 10.21 1.04
CA THR A 62 -3.83 9.82 1.20
C THR A 62 -3.85 8.37 1.62
N THR A 63 -4.34 8.10 2.84
CA THR A 63 -4.57 6.73 3.32
C THR A 63 -6.01 6.34 3.06
N LEU A 64 -6.20 5.14 2.51
CA LEU A 64 -7.47 4.55 2.15
C LEU A 64 -7.59 3.17 2.79
N TYR A 65 -8.81 2.77 3.13
CA TYR A 65 -9.10 1.45 3.67
C TYR A 65 -9.49 0.49 2.56
N LEU A 66 -9.15 -0.79 2.74
CA LEU A 66 -9.66 -1.86 1.89
C LEU A 66 -11.17 -2.05 2.12
N PRO A 67 -11.94 -2.39 1.07
CA PRO A 67 -13.29 -2.89 1.25
C PRO A 67 -13.35 -4.09 2.19
N ASP A 68 -14.43 -4.20 2.96
CA ASP A 68 -14.68 -5.34 3.84
C ASP A 68 -14.64 -6.66 3.06
N GLY A 69 -14.06 -7.70 3.68
CA GLY A 69 -14.00 -9.04 3.10
C GLY A 69 -12.84 -9.28 2.13
N LEU A 70 -11.95 -8.31 1.90
CA LEU A 70 -10.65 -8.53 1.27
C LEU A 70 -9.67 -9.04 2.34
N PRO A 71 -9.25 -10.32 2.29
CA PRO A 71 -8.41 -10.89 3.33
C PRO A 71 -6.99 -10.35 3.26
N CYS A 72 -6.52 -9.88 4.42
CA CYS A 72 -5.15 -9.80 4.93
C CYS A 72 -5.25 -10.25 6.40
#